data_AF-A0A2G9TR32-F1
#
_entry.id   AF-A0A2G9TR32-F1
#
_cell.length_a   1.000
_cell.length_b   1.000
_cell.length_c   1.000
_cell.angle_alpha   90.00
_cell.angle_beta   90.00
_cell.angle_gamma   90.00
#
_symmetry.space_group_name_H-M   'P 1'
#
loop_
_entity.id
_entity.type
_entity.pdbx_description
1 polymer ?
#
loop_
_entity_poly.entity_id
_entity_poly.type
_entity_poly.pdbx_seq_one_letter_code
_entity_poly.pdbx_strand_id
1 'polypeptide(L)'
;MIEEMFVSGAVEMSRDAKSNVLCIGMGAGYLNSHLHSTYPKMNITVVEIEPKMVKIALKWFDLVLDDWHRVITMDGVKFLKEAAKEGEGYQVFLGIPTSHAYFVPFIFM
;
A
#
# COMPACT_ATOMS: atom_id res chain seq x y z
N MET A 1 7.76 6.17 8.89
CA MET A 1 6.85 5.66 7.83
C MET A 1 5.78 4.73 8.38
N ILE A 2 6.08 3.53 8.93
CA ILE A 2 5.04 2.71 9.60
C ILE A 2 4.53 3.38 10.87
N GLU A 3 5.42 3.83 11.77
CA GLU A 3 4.99 4.48 13.02
C GLU A 3 4.15 5.75 12.78
N GLU A 4 4.39 6.44 11.67
CA GLU A 4 3.76 7.71 11.32
C GLU A 4 2.29 7.55 10.92
N MET A 5 1.90 6.40 10.35
CA MET A 5 0.49 6.11 10.06
C MET A 5 -0.35 5.97 11.34
N PHE A 6 0.29 5.57 12.45
CA PHE A 6 -0.34 5.47 13.77
C PHE A 6 -0.31 6.81 14.50
N VAL A 7 0.83 7.52 14.48
CA VAL A 7 1.00 8.80 15.16
C VAL A 7 0.10 9.89 14.57
N SER A 8 -0.13 9.86 13.25
CA SER A 8 -1.05 10.80 12.59
C SER A 8 -2.53 10.55 12.90
N GLY A 9 -2.88 9.42 13.51
CA GLY A 9 -4.26 8.99 13.75
C GLY A 9 -4.98 8.46 12.50
N ALA A 10 -4.30 8.33 11.36
CA ALA A 10 -4.86 7.76 10.14
C ALA A 10 -5.21 6.26 10.28
N VAL A 11 -4.52 5.56 11.19
CA VAL A 11 -4.76 4.16 11.53
C VAL A 11 -4.76 4.02 13.05
N GLU A 12 -5.71 3.27 13.61
CA GLU A 12 -5.69 2.89 15.02
C GLU A 12 -4.41 2.13 15.37
N MET A 13 -3.80 2.45 16.50
CA MET A 13 -2.58 1.79 16.99
C MET A 13 -2.90 0.41 17.58
N SER A 14 -3.40 -0.49 16.73
CA SER A 14 -3.86 -1.84 17.06
C SER A 14 -3.55 -2.81 15.92
N ARG A 15 -3.23 -4.06 16.24
CA ARG A 15 -3.05 -5.13 15.23
C ARG A 15 -4.36 -5.50 14.52
N ASP A 16 -5.49 -5.18 15.16
CA ASP A 16 -6.83 -5.39 14.63
C ASP A 16 -7.38 -4.20 13.84
N ALA A 17 -6.56 -3.16 13.63
CA ALA A 17 -6.95 -1.97 12.90
C ALA A 17 -7.43 -2.34 11.49
N LYS A 18 -8.62 -1.85 11.15
CA LYS A 18 -9.20 -1.97 9.80
C LYS A 18 -8.92 -0.68 9.05
N SER A 19 -8.17 -0.78 7.97
CA SER A 19 -7.83 0.38 7.14
C SER A 19 -7.58 -0.05 5.70
N ASN A 20 -7.98 0.77 4.74
CA ASN A 20 -7.61 0.60 3.34
C ASN A 20 -6.30 1.36 3.09
N VAL A 21 -5.27 0.62 2.76
CA VAL A 21 -3.91 1.13 2.55
C VAL A 21 -3.59 1.05 1.07
N LEU A 22 -3.23 2.17 0.45
CA LEU A 22 -2.72 2.23 -0.90
C LEU A 22 -1.20 2.43 -0.88
N CYS A 23 -0.48 1.48 -1.46
CA CYS A 23 0.96 1.60 -1.70
C CYS A 23 1.19 1.82 -3.21
N ILE A 24 1.86 2.91 -3.59
CA ILE A 24 2.34 3.10 -4.96
C ILE A 24 3.84 2.85 -4.99
N GLY A 25 4.25 1.85 -5.78
CA GLY A 25 5.57 1.27 -5.77
C GLY A 25 5.67 0.18 -4.71
N MET A 26 6.02 -1.03 -5.12
CA MET A 26 6.22 -2.18 -4.25
C MET A 26 7.67 -2.29 -3.76
N GLY A 27 8.62 -1.84 -4.59
CA GLY A 27 10.02 -2.20 -4.43
C GLY A 27 10.19 -3.72 -4.46
N ALA A 28 10.96 -4.27 -3.51
CA ALA A 28 11.15 -5.72 -3.39
C ALA A 28 9.97 -6.47 -2.72
N GLY A 29 8.97 -5.76 -2.18
CA GLY A 29 7.80 -6.37 -1.54
C GLY A 29 7.86 -6.53 -0.03
N TYR A 30 9.03 -6.39 0.61
CA TYR A 30 9.21 -6.59 2.06
C TYR A 30 8.22 -5.79 2.93
N LEU A 31 8.04 -4.50 2.66
CA LEU A 31 7.18 -3.65 3.47
C LEU A 31 5.71 -4.06 3.39
N ASN A 32 5.25 -4.45 2.21
CA ASN A 32 3.88 -4.89 1.99
C ASN A 32 3.63 -6.25 2.67
N SER A 33 4.56 -7.19 2.52
CA SER A 33 4.51 -8.48 3.23
C SER A 33 4.51 -8.29 4.75
N HIS A 34 5.35 -7.38 5.26
CA HIS A 34 5.43 -7.08 6.69
C HIS A 34 4.14 -6.45 7.24
N LEU A 35 3.55 -5.49 6.52
CA LEU A 35 2.28 -4.87 6.90
C LEU A 35 1.16 -5.92 6.92
N HIS A 36 1.05 -6.75 5.88
CA HIS A 36 0.03 -7.79 5.80
C HIS A 36 0.15 -8.82 6.94
N SER A 37 1.38 -9.26 7.25
CA SER A 37 1.64 -10.20 8.36
C SER A 37 1.38 -9.58 9.74
N THR A 38 1.66 -8.29 9.91
CA THR A 38 1.54 -7.62 11.22
C THR A 38 0.11 -7.15 11.51
N TYR A 39 -0.62 -6.75 10.47
CA TYR A 39 -1.96 -6.16 10.53
C TYR A 39 -2.91 -6.90 9.55
N PRO A 40 -3.34 -8.12 9.90
CA PRO A 40 -4.07 -9.01 8.99
C PRO A 40 -5.46 -8.51 8.58
N LYS A 41 -5.97 -7.44 9.21
CA LYS A 41 -7.26 -6.81 8.89
C LYS A 41 -7.14 -5.54 8.04
N MET A 42 -5.92 -5.16 7.65
CA MET A 42 -5.70 -4.08 6.68
C MET A 42 -5.95 -4.60 5.28
N ASN A 43 -6.72 -3.84 4.50
CA ASN A 43 -6.90 -4.09 3.08
C ASN A 43 -5.82 -3.32 2.31
N ILE A 44 -4.79 -4.02 1.87
CA ILE A 44 -3.59 -3.45 1.25
C ILE A 44 -3.71 -3.60 -0.27
N THR A 45 -3.75 -2.48 -0.97
CA THR A 45 -3.65 -2.40 -2.43
C THR A 45 -2.29 -1.85 -2.80
N VAL A 46 -1.48 -2.63 -3.50
CA VAL A 46 -0.17 -2.22 -4.00
C VAL A 46 -0.26 -1.99 -5.51
N VAL A 47 0.13 -0.81 -5.98
CA VAL A 47 0.23 -0.49 -7.41
C VAL A 47 1.68 -0.52 -7.82
N GLU A 48 2.04 -1.45 -8.70
CA GLU A 48 3.41 -1.64 -9.18
C GLU A 48 3.46 -1.52 -10.70
N ILE A 49 4.38 -0.72 -11.22
CA ILE A 49 4.49 -0.50 -12.66
C ILE A 49 5.16 -1.69 -13.36
N GLU A 50 6.11 -2.37 -12.69
CA GLU A 50 6.88 -3.46 -13.28
C GLU A 50 6.39 -4.85 -12.82
N PRO A 51 5.72 -5.65 -13.70
CA PRO A 51 5.24 -6.99 -13.35
C PRO A 51 6.36 -7.96 -12.93
N LYS A 52 7.60 -7.70 -13.36
CA LYS A 52 8.78 -8.50 -12.96
C LYS A 52 9.07 -8.36 -11.47
N MET A 53 8.83 -7.18 -10.89
CA MET A 53 9.04 -6.94 -9.45
C MET A 53 8.04 -7.73 -8.62
N VAL A 54 6.78 -7.84 -9.07
CA VAL A 54 5.76 -8.69 -8.44
C VAL A 54 6.24 -10.15 -8.38
N LYS A 55 6.79 -10.67 -9.49
CA LYS A 55 7.33 -12.04 -9.52
C LYS A 55 8.51 -12.24 -8.57
N ILE A 56 9.37 -11.24 -8.44
CA ILE A 56 10.50 -11.28 -7.49
C ILE A 56 9.97 -11.29 -6.06
N ALA A 57 9.01 -10.43 -5.73
CA ALA A 57 8.40 -10.34 -4.41
C ALA A 57 7.71 -11.65 -4.00
N LEU A 58 6.92 -12.24 -4.89
CA LEU A 58 6.27 -13.55 -4.67
C LEU A 58 7.29 -14.67 -4.44
N LYS A 59 8.44 -14.63 -5.11
CA LYS A 59 9.44 -15.71 -5.05
C LYS A 59 10.41 -15.59 -3.89
N TRP A 60 10.76 -14.36 -3.48
CA TRP A 60 11.91 -14.11 -2.60
C TRP A 60 11.59 -13.28 -1.35
N PHE A 61 10.41 -12.66 -1.26
CA PHE A 61 10.07 -11.74 -0.17
C PHE A 61 8.73 -12.07 0.49
N ASP A 62 8.30 -13.33 0.42
CA ASP A 62 7.11 -13.87 1.06
C ASP A 62 5.85 -13.01 0.83
N LEU A 63 5.74 -12.45 -0.37
CA LEU A 63 4.53 -11.73 -0.77
C LEU A 63 3.38 -12.72 -0.87
N VAL A 64 2.38 -12.56 -0.01
CA VAL A 64 1.13 -13.34 -0.03
C VAL A 64 0.03 -12.45 -0.59
N LEU A 65 -0.67 -12.94 -1.61
CA LEU A 65 -1.83 -12.26 -2.19
C LEU A 65 -3.11 -13.00 -1.77
N ASP A 66 -4.08 -12.26 -1.28
CA ASP A 66 -5.39 -12.77 -0.82
C ASP A 66 -6.46 -11.66 -0.89
N ASP A 67 -7.60 -11.86 -0.23
CA ASP A 67 -8.71 -10.89 -0.22
C ASP A 67 -8.35 -9.54 0.43
N TRP A 68 -7.33 -9.53 1.30
CA TRP A 68 -6.86 -8.39 2.08
C TRP A 68 -5.53 -7.84 1.58
N HIS A 69 -4.86 -8.51 0.63
CA HIS A 69 -3.63 -8.03 0.03
C HIS A 69 -3.59 -8.31 -1.47
N ARG A 70 -3.64 -7.24 -2.26
CA ARG A 70 -3.66 -7.32 -3.73
C ARG A 70 -2.58 -6.45 -4.35
N VAL A 71 -2.15 -6.86 -5.54
CA VAL A 71 -1.23 -6.09 -6.39
C VAL A 71 -1.90 -5.79 -7.71
N ILE A 72 -1.89 -4.53 -8.11
CA ILE A 72 -2.38 -4.04 -9.39
C ILE A 72 -1.17 -3.61 -10.20
N THR A 73 -0.95 -4.26 -11.36
CA THR A 73 0.18 -3.91 -12.23
C THR A 73 -0.22 -2.81 -13.20
N MET A 74 0.06 -1.56 -12.85
CA MET A 74 -0.22 -0.40 -13.70
C MET A 74 0.59 0.83 -13.29
N ASP A 75 0.53 1.87 -14.11
CA ASP A 75 1.06 3.19 -13.76
C ASP A 75 0.29 3.78 -12.56
N GLY A 76 1.00 4.14 -11.49
CA GLY A 76 0.40 4.67 -10.27
C GLY A 76 -0.36 5.98 -10.44
N VAL A 77 0.09 6.85 -11.35
CA VAL A 77 -0.62 8.12 -11.65
C VAL A 77 -1.92 7.83 -12.39
N LYS A 78 -1.93 6.84 -13.30
CA LYS A 78 -3.19 6.39 -13.93
C LYS A 78 -4.15 5.80 -12.91
N PHE A 79 -3.64 4.94 -12.02
CA PHE A 79 -4.45 4.35 -10.96
C PHE A 79 -5.10 5.42 -10.08
N LEU A 80 -4.35 6.42 -9.63
CA LEU A 80 -4.89 7.50 -8.80
C LEU A 80 -6.01 8.28 -9.51
N LYS A 81 -5.89 8.51 -10.82
CA LYS A 81 -6.93 9.18 -11.60
C LYS A 81 -8.21 8.34 -11.71
N GLU A 82 -8.06 7.03 -11.87
CA GLU A 82 -9.18 6.08 -11.94
C GLU A 82 -9.86 5.94 -10.57
N ALA A 83 -9.08 5.68 -9.52
CA ALA A 83 -9.55 5.59 -8.14
C ALA A 83 -10.30 6.86 -7.69
N ALA A 84 -9.77 8.05 -8.01
CA ALA A 84 -10.44 9.32 -7.70
C ALA A 84 -11.76 9.50 -8.45
N LYS A 85 -11.86 8.97 -9.68
CA LYS A 85 -13.10 9.01 -10.47
C LYS A 85 -14.14 8.02 -9.95
N GLU A 86 -13.70 6.88 -9.45
CA GLU A 86 -14.56 5.82 -8.92
C GLU A 86 -14.97 6.06 -7.46
N GLY A 87 -14.38 7.06 -6.80
CA GLY A 87 -14.66 7.39 -5.41
C GLY A 87 -14.04 6.41 -4.42
N GLU A 88 -12.97 5.72 -4.81
CA GLU A 88 -12.23 4.84 -3.91
C GLU A 88 -11.49 5.65 -2.84
N GLY A 89 -11.78 5.35 -1.58
CA GLY A 89 -11.15 6.00 -0.42
C GLY A 89 -10.04 5.14 0.18
N TYR A 90 -8.85 5.73 0.31
CA TYR A 90 -7.70 5.14 0.99
C TYR A 90 -7.28 6.02 2.17
N GLN A 91 -7.07 5.42 3.34
CA GLN A 91 -6.66 6.15 4.56
C GLN A 91 -5.16 6.43 4.61
N VAL A 92 -4.36 5.58 3.94
CA VAL A 92 -2.90 5.72 3.93
C VAL A 92 -2.39 5.62 2.50
N PHE A 93 -1.54 6.59 2.13
CA PHE A 93 -0.78 6.57 0.89
C PHE A 93 0.70 6.34 1.20
N LEU A 94 1.26 5.29 0.61
CA LEU A 94 2.68 4.97 0.72
C LEU A 94 3.34 5.07 -0.65
N GLY A 95 4.01 6.17 -0.94
CA GLY A 95 4.90 6.26 -2.09
C GLY A 95 6.24 5.59 -1.76
N ILE A 96 6.60 4.51 -2.46
CA ILE A 96 7.96 3.95 -2.47
C ILE A 96 8.66 4.42 -3.75
N PRO A 97 9.46 5.47 -3.70
CA PRO A 97 10.22 5.93 -4.84
C PRO A 97 11.53 5.15 -4.92
N THR A 98 11.96 4.90 -6.15
CA THR A 98 13.32 4.45 -6.45
C THR A 98 14.41 5.47 -6.09
N SER A 99 14.06 6.64 -5.52
CA SER A 99 15.03 7.63 -5.05
C SER A 99 14.63 8.59 -3.90
N HIS A 100 13.40 9.11 -3.71
CA HIS A 100 13.06 10.04 -2.60
C HIS A 100 11.59 10.05 -2.14
N ALA A 101 11.31 9.65 -0.89
CA ALA A 101 9.97 9.44 -0.31
C ALA A 101 9.11 10.70 -0.28
N TYR A 102 7.88 10.63 -0.81
CA TYR A 102 6.84 11.66 -0.63
C TYR A 102 5.66 11.04 0.11
N PHE A 103 5.39 11.54 1.31
CA PHE A 103 4.13 11.33 2.02
C PHE A 103 3.21 12.52 1.68
N VAL A 104 2.03 12.24 1.13
CA VAL A 104 1.00 13.26 0.89
C VAL A 104 -0.19 12.90 1.79
N PRO A 105 -0.42 13.62 2.90
CA PRO A 105 -1.63 13.44 3.69
C PRO A 105 -2.79 14.04 2.91
N PHE A 106 -3.57 13.22 2.21
CA PHE A 106 -4.87 13.65 1.71
C PHE A 106 -5.88 13.54 2.85
N ILE A 107 -6.13 14.66 3.52
CA ILE A 107 -7.32 14.87 4.33
C ILE A 107 -8.45 15.18 3.35
N PHE A 108 -9.34 14.22 3.10
CA PHE A 108 -10.63 14.53 2.46
C PHE A 108 -11.53 15.14 3.54
N MET A 109 -11.83 16.43 3.36
CA MET A 109 -13.00 17.11 3.93
C MET A 109 -14.23 16.78 3.10
#